data_AF-A0AAV6FYH7-F1
#
_entry.id   AF-A0AAV6FYH7-F1
#
_cell.length_a   1.000
_cell.length_b   1.000
_cell.length_c   1.000
_cell.angle_alpha   90.00
_cell.angle_beta   90.00
_cell.angle_gamma   90.00
#
_symmetry.space_group_name_H-M   'P 1'
#
loop_
_entity.id
_entity.type
_entity.pdbx_description
1 polymer ?
#
loop_
_entity_poly.entity_id
_entity_poly.type
_entity_poly.pdbx_seq_one_letter_code
_entity_poly.pdbx_strand_id
1 'polypeptide(L)'
;MPSEAWGMRRKMSAPTGVVETTTEPTAYPHPKYPNVILWDLPGVGTQNFKADTYLEQVEFDRYDFFIIIASERFRSSNVDLATQIQKMKKKFYFVRSKIDVDVQAEKRRKSFDQKLVLDRIRQDCIQGLVKNGVDHPAVFLISSYELGNYDINALQDTMEKELPDHKRDMLLLALPNVTMKIHQKKREALGARVWKMALLSAGIAAVPIPGLSICTDVAILVTEIKEYYQAFGLDEESLENLSNQMEVPVEEFRACLKSPLNKEISADVVVKMLTKAAGAGMMVAGHVFNMLPLLGSLPAGALSFASTKLMLESCLKELAADAQSVLMRALQTEV
;
A
#
# COMPACT_ATOMS: atom_id res chain seq x y z
N MET A 1 -0.52 -15.03 -27.00
CA MET A 1 -0.03 -16.07 -26.06
C MET A 1 -0.03 -15.46 -24.66
N PRO A 2 -0.95 -15.85 -23.75
CA PRO A 2 -0.99 -15.33 -22.38
C PRO A 2 -0.39 -16.30 -21.34
N SER A 3 -0.13 -17.57 -21.69
CA SER A 3 0.09 -18.66 -20.72
C SER A 3 1.34 -18.51 -19.84
N GLU A 4 2.37 -17.78 -20.28
CA GLU A 4 3.63 -17.62 -19.52
C GLU A 4 3.52 -16.57 -18.40
N ALA A 5 2.80 -15.47 -18.63
CA ALA A 5 2.56 -14.43 -17.62
C ALA A 5 1.69 -14.96 -16.46
N TRP A 6 0.68 -15.78 -16.77
CA TRP A 6 -0.09 -16.51 -15.75
C TRP A 6 0.75 -17.56 -15.01
N GLY A 7 1.70 -18.19 -15.71
CA GLY A 7 2.62 -19.18 -15.13
C GLY A 7 3.61 -18.58 -14.13
N MET A 8 4.10 -17.37 -14.36
CA MET A 8 4.96 -16.64 -13.41
C MET A 8 4.18 -16.07 -12.21
N ARG A 9 2.98 -15.50 -12.42
CA ARG A 9 2.14 -15.00 -11.31
C ARG A 9 1.77 -16.09 -10.29
N ARG A 10 1.58 -17.34 -10.74
CA ARG A 10 1.33 -18.49 -9.84
C ARG A 10 2.54 -18.92 -9.01
N LYS A 11 3.77 -18.61 -9.43
CA LYS A 11 4.98 -19.01 -8.68
C LYS A 11 5.23 -18.18 -7.42
N MET A 12 4.60 -17.01 -7.29
CA MET A 12 4.79 -16.09 -6.15
C MET A 12 3.49 -15.81 -5.36
N SER A 13 2.39 -16.50 -5.70
CA SER A 13 1.11 -16.37 -5.01
C SER A 13 0.91 -17.54 -4.06
N ALA A 14 0.23 -17.30 -2.93
CA ALA A 14 -0.13 -18.38 -2.02
C ALA A 14 -1.02 -19.41 -2.74
N PRO A 15 -0.73 -20.72 -2.64
CA PRO A 15 -1.54 -21.75 -3.27
C PRO A 15 -2.93 -21.78 -2.62
N THR A 16 -3.98 -21.73 -3.44
CA THR A 16 -5.36 -21.84 -2.97
C THR A 16 -5.94 -23.21 -3.32
N GLY A 17 -6.76 -23.76 -2.45
CA GLY A 17 -7.38 -25.06 -2.63
C GLY A 17 -8.67 -25.21 -1.84
N VAL A 18 -9.48 -26.21 -2.20
CA VAL A 18 -10.67 -26.61 -1.42
C VAL A 18 -10.27 -27.29 -0.12
N VAL A 19 -9.09 -27.89 -0.09
CA VAL A 19 -8.42 -28.47 1.09
C VAL A 19 -7.27 -27.58 1.53
N GLU A 20 -6.78 -27.80 2.74
CA GLU A 20 -5.61 -27.10 3.26
C GLU A 20 -4.40 -27.30 2.34
N THR A 21 -3.80 -26.18 1.94
CA THR A 21 -2.65 -26.13 1.03
C THR A 21 -1.34 -25.80 1.75
N THR A 22 -1.43 -25.17 2.93
CA THR A 22 -0.29 -24.65 3.68
C THR A 22 -0.07 -25.48 4.94
N THR A 23 1.03 -26.23 5.00
CA THR A 23 1.39 -27.09 6.14
C THR A 23 2.47 -26.48 7.03
N GLU A 24 3.20 -25.48 6.51
CA GLU A 24 4.26 -24.76 7.22
C GLU A 24 4.12 -23.25 6.99
N PRO A 25 4.54 -22.40 7.95
CA PRO A 25 4.54 -20.95 7.76
C PRO A 25 5.33 -20.55 6.52
N THR A 26 4.67 -19.89 5.58
CA THR A 26 5.29 -19.51 4.31
C THR A 26 5.31 -18.00 4.16
N ALA A 27 6.49 -17.44 3.92
CA ALA A 27 6.69 -16.01 3.73
C ALA A 27 6.45 -15.57 2.28
N TYR A 28 5.69 -14.50 2.11
CA TYR A 28 5.45 -13.81 0.85
C TYR A 28 5.88 -12.34 1.00
N PRO A 29 7.13 -12.00 0.66
CA PRO A 29 7.61 -10.61 0.69
C PRO A 29 6.87 -9.79 -0.36
N HIS A 30 6.51 -8.54 -0.03
CA HIS A 30 5.90 -7.65 -1.00
C HIS A 30 6.92 -7.32 -2.12
N PRO A 31 6.57 -7.45 -3.42
CA PRO A 31 7.53 -7.32 -4.53
C PRO A 31 8.31 -6.01 -4.55
N LYS A 32 7.67 -4.91 -4.14
CA LYS A 32 8.27 -3.56 -4.10
C LYS A 32 8.78 -3.15 -2.73
N TYR A 33 8.33 -3.82 -1.67
CA TYR A 33 8.61 -3.45 -0.28
C TYR A 33 8.97 -4.73 0.48
N PRO A 34 10.15 -5.31 0.24
CA PRO A 34 10.49 -6.66 0.73
C PRO A 34 10.51 -6.77 2.26
N ASN A 35 10.57 -5.64 2.98
CA ASN A 35 10.46 -5.58 4.44
C ASN A 35 9.01 -5.73 4.95
N VAL A 36 8.01 -5.66 4.06
CA VAL A 36 6.61 -5.96 4.34
C VAL A 36 6.36 -7.38 3.87
N ILE A 37 6.16 -8.30 4.82
CA ILE A 37 6.05 -9.73 4.54
C ILE A 37 4.68 -10.21 5.00
N LEU A 38 3.90 -10.76 4.07
CA LEU A 38 2.70 -11.50 4.41
C LEU A 38 3.09 -12.94 4.69
N TRP A 39 2.69 -13.46 5.84
CA TRP A 39 2.90 -14.85 6.19
C TRP A 39 1.59 -15.62 6.05
N ASP A 40 1.59 -16.64 5.20
CA ASP A 40 0.51 -17.61 5.15
C ASP A 40 0.79 -18.70 6.18
N LEU A 41 -0.15 -18.93 7.08
CA LEU A 41 0.00 -19.82 8.22
C LEU A 41 -0.90 -21.05 8.05
N PRO A 42 -0.48 -22.24 8.54
CA PRO A 42 -1.30 -23.44 8.47
C PRO A 42 -2.66 -23.28 9.15
N GLY A 43 -3.69 -23.96 8.66
CA GLY A 43 -5.04 -23.81 9.16
C GLY A 43 -5.22 -24.39 10.57
N VAL A 44 -5.82 -23.62 11.47
CA VAL A 44 -6.05 -24.03 12.87
C VAL A 44 -7.21 -25.04 13.07
N GLY A 45 -7.84 -25.51 11.99
CA GLY A 45 -9.05 -26.35 12.03
C GLY A 45 -8.86 -27.84 11.76
N THR A 46 -7.62 -28.34 11.79
CA THR A 46 -7.28 -29.72 11.44
C THR A 46 -7.36 -30.67 12.65
N GLN A 47 -7.47 -31.98 12.42
CA GLN A 47 -7.48 -32.99 13.49
C GLN A 47 -6.22 -32.97 14.38
N ASN A 48 -5.14 -32.29 13.94
CA ASN A 48 -3.85 -32.22 14.64
C ASN A 48 -3.58 -30.86 15.30
N PHE A 49 -4.51 -29.91 15.26
CA PHE A 49 -4.31 -28.61 15.90
C PHE A 49 -4.41 -28.73 17.43
N LYS A 50 -3.29 -28.46 18.10
CA LYS A 50 -3.25 -28.16 19.53
C LYS A 50 -2.71 -26.75 19.67
N ALA A 51 -3.53 -25.85 20.23
CA ALA A 51 -3.26 -24.42 20.25
C ALA A 51 -1.87 -24.10 20.80
N ASP A 52 -1.47 -24.70 21.92
CA ASP A 52 -0.20 -24.38 22.59
C ASP A 52 1.03 -24.80 21.74
N THR A 53 1.00 -25.97 21.09
CA THR A 53 2.10 -26.41 20.19
C THR A 53 2.10 -25.68 18.85
N TYR A 54 0.94 -25.23 18.38
CA TYR A 54 0.85 -24.44 17.15
C TYR A 54 1.57 -23.09 17.30
N LEU A 55 1.52 -22.49 18.51
CA LEU A 55 2.20 -21.22 18.76
C LEU A 55 3.72 -21.29 18.58
N GLU A 56 4.31 -22.40 19.03
CA GLU A 56 5.74 -22.65 18.87
C GLU A 56 6.07 -22.98 17.42
N GLN A 57 5.27 -23.83 16.78
CA GLN A 57 5.50 -24.29 15.40
C GLN A 57 5.53 -23.16 14.38
N VAL A 58 4.66 -22.16 14.53
CA VAL A 58 4.62 -21.03 13.60
C VAL A 58 5.41 -19.82 14.08
N GLU A 59 6.18 -19.95 15.16
CA GLU A 59 7.06 -18.90 15.69
C GLU A 59 6.31 -17.56 15.90
N PHE A 60 5.22 -17.56 16.69
CA PHE A 60 4.32 -16.40 16.85
C PHE A 60 5.02 -15.08 17.16
N ASP A 61 6.17 -15.11 17.83
CA ASP A 61 6.94 -13.91 18.20
C ASP A 61 7.48 -13.12 17.01
N ARG A 62 7.57 -13.71 15.82
CA ARG A 62 8.10 -13.03 14.63
C ARG A 62 7.16 -12.01 13.97
N TYR A 63 5.86 -12.05 14.26
CA TYR A 63 4.85 -11.25 13.56
C TYR A 63 4.50 -9.94 14.29
N ASP A 64 4.27 -8.86 13.55
CA ASP A 64 3.83 -7.59 14.12
C ASP A 64 2.37 -7.61 14.61
N PHE A 65 1.51 -8.27 13.86
CA PHE A 65 0.10 -8.49 14.16
C PHE A 65 -0.40 -9.71 13.39
N PHE A 66 -1.62 -10.16 13.72
CA PHE A 66 -2.27 -11.29 13.07
C PHE A 66 -3.57 -10.88 12.40
N ILE A 67 -3.89 -11.53 11.27
CA ILE A 67 -5.21 -11.42 10.65
C ILE A 67 -5.84 -12.81 10.69
N ILE A 68 -6.90 -12.97 11.50
CA ILE A 68 -7.64 -14.23 11.60
C ILE A 68 -8.76 -14.17 10.56
N ILE A 69 -8.60 -14.88 9.45
CA ILE A 69 -9.60 -14.92 8.39
C ILE A 69 -10.57 -16.07 8.64
N ALA A 70 -11.85 -15.75 8.76
CA ALA A 70 -12.93 -16.72 8.87
C ALA A 70 -13.93 -16.53 7.71
N SER A 71 -14.56 -17.62 7.27
CA SER A 71 -15.71 -17.56 6.36
C SER A 71 -16.84 -18.46 6.86
N GLU A 72 -18.06 -18.16 6.43
CA GLU A 72 -19.30 -18.87 6.74
C GLU A 72 -19.63 -18.94 8.24
N ARG A 73 -19.14 -19.96 8.94
CA ARG A 73 -19.48 -20.20 10.34
C ARG A 73 -18.29 -19.92 11.24
N PHE A 74 -18.58 -19.29 12.37
CA PHE A 74 -17.65 -19.12 13.46
C PHE A 74 -17.20 -20.50 13.98
N ARG A 75 -15.88 -20.79 13.96
CA ARG A 75 -15.29 -22.05 14.41
C ARG A 75 -14.56 -21.86 15.74
N SER A 76 -14.61 -22.86 16.62
CA SER A 76 -13.87 -22.86 17.90
C SER A 76 -12.37 -22.67 17.72
N SER A 77 -11.79 -23.22 16.65
CA SER A 77 -10.38 -23.05 16.30
C SER A 77 -9.96 -21.58 16.15
N ASN A 78 -10.83 -20.73 15.61
CA ASN A 78 -10.52 -19.31 15.41
C ASN A 78 -10.54 -18.54 16.73
N VAL A 79 -11.38 -18.98 17.66
CA VAL A 79 -11.44 -18.46 19.03
C VAL A 79 -10.19 -18.83 19.79
N ASP A 80 -9.81 -20.11 19.76
CA ASP A 80 -8.62 -20.60 20.46
C ASP A 80 -7.39 -19.83 20.00
N LEU A 81 -7.25 -19.61 18.69
CA LEU A 81 -6.19 -18.78 18.11
C LEU A 81 -6.23 -17.32 18.64
N ALA A 82 -7.40 -16.67 18.61
CA ALA A 82 -7.55 -15.29 19.10
C ALA A 82 -7.19 -15.17 20.59
N THR A 83 -7.65 -16.10 21.42
CA THR A 83 -7.38 -16.14 22.86
C THR A 83 -5.89 -16.33 23.13
N GLN A 84 -5.20 -17.17 22.35
CA GLN A 84 -3.76 -17.33 22.50
C GLN A 84 -2.97 -16.09 22.08
N ILE A 85 -3.33 -15.45 20.96
CA ILE A 85 -2.68 -14.20 20.51
C ILE A 85 -2.83 -13.10 21.58
N GLN A 86 -4.00 -13.00 22.20
CA GLN A 86 -4.24 -12.05 23.29
C GLN A 86 -3.36 -12.34 24.52
N LYS A 87 -3.18 -13.60 24.92
CA LYS A 87 -2.28 -13.97 26.03
C LYS A 87 -0.83 -13.56 25.75
N MET A 88 -0.42 -13.62 24.49
CA MET A 88 0.89 -13.14 24.02
C MET A 88 0.98 -11.61 23.90
N LYS A 89 -0.09 -10.87 24.23
CA LYS A 89 -0.18 -9.41 24.13
C LYS A 89 0.10 -8.87 22.72
N LYS A 90 -0.15 -9.68 21.69
CA LYS A 90 -0.04 -9.26 20.29
C LYS A 90 -1.39 -8.82 19.76
N LYS A 91 -1.35 -7.95 18.74
CA LYS A 91 -2.56 -7.46 18.07
C LYS A 91 -3.06 -8.48 17.08
N PHE A 92 -4.38 -8.63 16.99
CA PHE A 92 -5.02 -9.40 15.94
C PHE A 92 -6.27 -8.67 15.43
N TYR A 93 -6.62 -8.98 14.18
CA TYR A 93 -7.80 -8.47 13.51
C TYR A 93 -8.63 -9.66 13.04
N PHE A 94 -9.86 -9.77 13.51
CA PHE A 94 -10.76 -10.84 13.08
C PHE A 94 -11.50 -10.41 11.81
N VAL A 95 -11.27 -11.12 10.72
CA VAL A 95 -11.79 -10.78 9.40
C VAL A 95 -12.80 -11.84 8.97
N ARG A 96 -14.09 -11.48 8.96
CA ARG A 96 -15.12 -12.30 8.34
C ARG A 96 -15.17 -12.00 6.84
N SER A 97 -14.56 -12.88 6.07
CA SER A 97 -14.50 -12.82 4.60
C SER A 97 -15.79 -13.34 3.95
N LYS A 98 -15.90 -13.21 2.62
CA LYS A 98 -17.01 -13.71 1.77
C LYS A 98 -18.39 -13.15 2.15
N ILE A 99 -18.43 -11.91 2.63
CA ILE A 99 -19.67 -11.26 3.05
C ILE A 99 -20.65 -11.04 1.90
N ASP A 100 -20.13 -10.86 0.68
CA ASP A 100 -20.90 -10.84 -0.56
C ASP A 100 -21.81 -12.08 -0.69
N VAL A 101 -21.29 -13.27 -0.38
CA VAL A 101 -22.06 -14.53 -0.41
C VAL A 101 -23.15 -14.55 0.65
N ASP A 102 -22.82 -14.17 1.89
CA ASP A 102 -23.76 -14.14 3.01
C ASP A 102 -24.92 -13.16 2.74
N VAL A 103 -24.60 -11.97 2.25
CA VAL A 103 -25.55 -10.93 1.86
C VAL A 103 -26.44 -11.43 0.71
N GLN A 104 -25.85 -12.04 -0.32
CA GLN A 104 -26.60 -12.56 -1.46
C GLN A 104 -27.56 -13.69 -1.08
N ALA A 105 -27.19 -14.53 -0.10
CA ALA A 105 -28.08 -15.57 0.42
C ALA A 105 -29.29 -14.96 1.16
N GLU A 106 -29.08 -13.92 1.96
CA GLU A 106 -30.15 -13.24 2.73
C GLU A 106 -31.08 -12.40 1.85
N LYS A 107 -30.62 -11.87 0.70
CA LYS A 107 -31.46 -11.14 -0.27
C LYS A 107 -32.68 -11.92 -0.76
N ARG A 108 -32.66 -13.25 -0.66
CA ARG A 108 -33.79 -14.12 -1.04
C ARG A 108 -34.97 -14.05 -0.06
N ARG A 109 -34.79 -13.44 1.12
CA ARG A 109 -35.83 -13.27 2.13
C ARG A 109 -36.64 -12.01 1.88
N LYS A 110 -37.96 -12.08 2.12
CA LYS A 110 -38.90 -10.96 1.86
C LYS A 110 -38.61 -9.68 2.66
N SER A 111 -37.91 -9.78 3.79
CA SER A 111 -37.61 -8.66 4.70
C SER A 111 -36.10 -8.32 4.73
N PHE A 112 -35.42 -8.42 3.58
CA PHE A 112 -33.99 -8.18 3.51
C PHE A 112 -33.63 -6.71 3.82
N ASP A 113 -32.74 -6.54 4.78
CA ASP A 113 -32.06 -5.29 5.09
C ASP A 113 -30.57 -5.62 5.26
N GLN A 114 -29.75 -5.10 4.35
CA GLN A 114 -28.32 -5.37 4.32
C GLN A 114 -27.63 -4.94 5.62
N LYS A 115 -28.00 -3.79 6.18
CA LYS A 115 -27.37 -3.26 7.40
C LYS A 115 -27.68 -4.17 8.59
N LEU A 116 -28.94 -4.60 8.73
CA LEU A 116 -29.33 -5.53 9.79
C LEU A 116 -28.64 -6.90 9.67
N VAL A 117 -28.44 -7.39 8.43
CA VAL A 117 -27.68 -8.62 8.19
C VAL A 117 -26.21 -8.47 8.61
N LEU A 118 -25.55 -7.39 8.19
CA LEU A 118 -24.16 -7.11 8.55
C LEU A 118 -23.99 -6.94 10.05
N ASP A 119 -24.89 -6.19 10.70
CA ASP A 119 -24.85 -6.00 12.15
C ASP A 119 -25.03 -7.32 12.90
N ARG A 120 -25.93 -8.19 12.44
CA ARG A 120 -26.11 -9.52 13.04
C ARG A 120 -24.85 -10.38 12.92
N ILE A 121 -24.25 -10.44 11.73
CA ILE A 121 -23.02 -11.23 11.50
C ILE A 121 -21.88 -10.70 12.38
N ARG A 122 -21.73 -9.37 12.46
CA ARG A 122 -20.71 -8.73 13.29
C ARG A 122 -20.91 -9.05 14.77
N GLN A 123 -22.13 -8.92 15.27
CA GLN A 123 -22.45 -9.21 16.66
C GLN A 123 -22.25 -10.69 17.00
N ASP A 124 -22.60 -11.61 16.11
CA ASP A 124 -22.33 -13.04 16.28
C ASP A 124 -20.83 -13.32 16.46
N CYS A 125 -19.97 -12.72 15.62
CA CYS A 125 -18.52 -12.83 15.74
C CYS A 125 -18.00 -12.23 17.06
N ILE A 126 -18.45 -11.02 17.41
CA ILE A 126 -18.05 -10.34 18.66
C ILE A 126 -18.45 -11.16 19.88
N GLN A 127 -19.70 -11.61 19.95
CA GLN A 127 -20.21 -12.42 21.06
C GLN A 127 -19.46 -13.75 21.17
N GLY A 128 -19.18 -14.40 20.04
CA GLY A 128 -18.38 -15.61 19.99
C GLY A 128 -16.97 -15.42 20.56
N LEU A 129 -16.30 -14.30 20.25
CA LEU A 129 -14.98 -14.00 20.78
C LEU A 129 -15.03 -13.63 22.27
N VAL A 130 -15.92 -12.72 22.66
CA VAL A 130 -16.05 -12.23 24.05
C VAL A 130 -16.43 -13.35 25.01
N LYS A 131 -17.37 -14.23 24.62
CA LYS A 131 -17.78 -15.38 25.44
C LYS A 131 -16.61 -16.30 25.82
N ASN A 132 -15.54 -16.28 25.04
CA ASN A 132 -14.35 -17.10 25.25
C ASN A 132 -13.14 -16.31 25.77
N GLY A 133 -13.39 -15.14 26.36
CA GLY A 133 -12.37 -14.36 27.08
C GLY A 133 -11.52 -13.45 26.21
N VAL A 134 -11.93 -13.19 24.97
CA VAL A 134 -11.27 -12.18 24.12
C VAL A 134 -11.81 -10.79 24.47
N ASP A 135 -10.92 -9.90 24.86
CA ASP A 135 -11.24 -8.54 25.27
C ASP A 135 -11.30 -7.61 24.04
N HIS A 136 -12.41 -6.90 23.87
CA HIS A 136 -12.62 -5.88 22.83
C HIS A 136 -12.19 -6.33 21.41
N PRO A 137 -12.77 -7.40 20.85
CA PRO A 137 -12.35 -7.94 19.56
C PRO A 137 -12.59 -6.93 18.41
N ALA A 138 -11.55 -6.68 17.62
CA ALA A 138 -11.66 -5.91 16.37
C ALA A 138 -12.16 -6.83 15.24
N VAL A 139 -13.43 -6.66 14.85
CA VAL A 139 -14.10 -7.49 13.83
C VAL A 139 -14.39 -6.68 12.58
N PHE A 140 -13.94 -7.18 11.43
CA PHE A 140 -14.11 -6.56 10.12
C PHE A 140 -14.80 -7.52 9.16
N LEU A 141 -15.86 -7.05 8.51
CA LEU A 141 -16.60 -7.78 7.48
C LEU A 141 -16.07 -7.33 6.12
N ILE A 142 -15.53 -8.25 5.31
CA ILE A 142 -14.96 -7.89 3.99
C ILE A 142 -15.42 -8.84 2.87
N SER A 143 -15.31 -8.35 1.64
CA SER A 143 -15.32 -9.15 0.43
C SER A 143 -14.01 -8.91 -0.33
N SER A 144 -13.37 -9.98 -0.81
CA SER A 144 -12.20 -9.88 -1.69
C SER A 144 -12.55 -9.44 -3.10
N TYR A 145 -13.83 -9.54 -3.49
CA TYR A 145 -14.33 -9.15 -4.82
C TYR A 145 -14.90 -7.72 -4.83
N GLU A 146 -15.35 -7.21 -3.69
CA GLU A 146 -15.92 -5.87 -3.56
C GLU A 146 -15.05 -4.98 -2.66
N LEU A 147 -13.80 -4.70 -3.07
CA LEU A 147 -12.81 -3.95 -2.28
C LEU A 147 -13.20 -2.48 -1.98
N GLY A 148 -14.20 -1.93 -2.68
CA GLY A 148 -14.76 -0.61 -2.38
C GLY A 148 -15.82 -0.61 -1.27
N ASN A 149 -16.30 -1.79 -0.86
CA ASN A 149 -17.43 -1.97 0.06
C ASN A 149 -16.99 -2.51 1.44
N TYR A 150 -17.93 -2.53 2.39
CA TYR A 150 -17.78 -3.10 3.73
C TYR A 150 -16.61 -2.50 4.54
N ASP A 151 -15.88 -3.32 5.31
CA ASP A 151 -14.98 -2.84 6.37
C ASP A 151 -13.48 -2.86 5.96
N ILE A 152 -13.12 -3.04 4.70
CA ILE A 152 -11.70 -3.17 4.33
C ILE A 152 -10.89 -1.88 4.60
N ASN A 153 -11.49 -0.71 4.36
CA ASN A 153 -10.87 0.57 4.74
C ASN A 153 -10.74 0.70 6.27
N ALA A 154 -11.74 0.22 7.02
CA ALA A 154 -11.71 0.27 8.49
C ALA A 154 -10.65 -0.69 9.08
N LEU A 155 -10.45 -1.85 8.45
CA LEU A 155 -9.37 -2.79 8.78
C LEU A 155 -8.02 -2.11 8.58
N GLN A 156 -7.80 -1.49 7.42
CA GLN A 156 -6.56 -0.76 7.13
C GLN A 156 -6.32 0.40 8.11
N ASP A 157 -7.34 1.24 8.36
CA ASP A 157 -7.25 2.33 9.34
C ASP A 157 -6.84 1.84 10.73
N THR A 158 -7.39 0.70 11.15
CA THR A 158 -7.09 0.12 12.46
C THR A 158 -5.67 -0.40 12.50
N MET A 159 -5.24 -1.15 11.48
CA MET A 159 -3.87 -1.65 11.34
C MET A 159 -2.85 -0.50 11.36
N GLU A 160 -3.12 0.56 10.60
CA GLU A 160 -2.27 1.75 10.57
C GLU A 160 -2.18 2.44 11.94
N LYS A 161 -3.30 2.60 12.65
CA LYS A 161 -3.34 3.29 13.94
C LYS A 161 -2.60 2.53 15.04
N GLU A 162 -2.58 1.21 14.98
CA GLU A 162 -1.97 0.37 16.01
C GLU A 162 -0.49 0.06 15.76
N LEU A 163 0.02 0.35 14.56
CA LEU A 163 1.43 0.18 14.24
C LEU A 163 2.29 1.39 14.67
N PRO A 164 3.55 1.16 15.09
CA PRO A 164 4.52 2.23 15.27
C PRO A 164 4.70 3.05 13.99
N ASP A 165 5.00 4.35 14.14
CA ASP A 165 5.02 5.32 13.03
C ASP A 165 5.81 4.83 11.80
N HIS A 166 7.05 4.35 11.99
CA HIS A 166 7.90 3.89 10.89
C HIS A 166 7.39 2.62 10.20
N LYS A 167 6.66 1.74 10.90
CA LYS A 167 6.04 0.54 10.31
C LYS A 167 4.74 0.87 9.60
N ARG A 168 3.97 1.81 10.15
CA ARG A 168 2.74 2.34 9.53
C ARG A 168 3.04 2.93 8.16
N ASP A 169 4.07 3.77 8.04
CA ASP A 169 4.40 4.40 6.75
C ASP A 169 4.79 3.35 5.70
N MET A 170 5.58 2.34 6.07
CA MET A 170 5.95 1.24 5.17
C MET A 170 4.75 0.37 4.76
N LEU A 171 3.87 0.03 5.72
CA LEU A 171 2.64 -0.70 5.41
C LEU A 171 1.77 0.11 4.45
N LEU A 172 1.55 1.40 4.73
CA LEU A 172 0.74 2.29 3.91
C LEU A 172 1.24 2.35 2.47
N LEU A 173 2.57 2.45 2.26
CA LEU A 173 3.17 2.45 0.92
C LEU A 173 2.96 1.11 0.19
N ALA A 174 2.97 0.00 0.92
CA ALA A 174 2.75 -1.35 0.39
C ALA A 174 1.27 -1.70 0.14
N LEU A 175 0.30 -0.98 0.72
CA LEU A 175 -1.12 -1.23 0.45
C LEU A 175 -1.44 -0.98 -1.04
N PRO A 176 -2.34 -1.76 -1.67
CA PRO A 176 -2.72 -1.53 -3.06
C PRO A 176 -3.57 -0.24 -3.20
N ASN A 177 -3.44 0.45 -4.33
CA ASN A 177 -4.19 1.69 -4.61
C ASN A 177 -5.60 1.39 -5.12
N VAL A 178 -6.45 0.86 -4.26
CA VAL A 178 -7.82 0.41 -4.61
C VAL A 178 -8.91 1.36 -4.11
N THR A 179 -8.58 2.32 -3.24
CA THR A 179 -9.53 3.32 -2.74
C THR A 179 -8.94 4.73 -2.72
N MET A 180 -9.81 5.74 -2.86
CA MET A 180 -9.39 7.15 -2.86
C MET A 180 -8.73 7.55 -1.54
N LYS A 181 -9.16 6.90 -0.45
CA LYS A 181 -8.59 7.12 0.88
C LYS A 181 -7.14 6.67 0.97
N ILE A 182 -6.81 5.47 0.48
CA ILE A 182 -5.43 4.96 0.45
C ILE A 182 -4.57 5.87 -0.43
N HIS A 183 -5.09 6.24 -1.60
CA HIS A 183 -4.41 7.15 -2.52
C HIS A 183 -4.02 8.47 -1.82
N GLN A 184 -4.97 9.12 -1.14
CA GLN A 184 -4.72 10.38 -0.45
C GLN A 184 -3.73 10.22 0.71
N LYS A 185 -3.85 9.16 1.51
CA LYS A 185 -2.89 8.88 2.60
C LYS A 185 -1.47 8.69 2.08
N LYS A 186 -1.29 7.94 0.99
CA LYS A 186 0.04 7.77 0.37
C LYS A 186 0.62 9.09 -0.11
N ARG A 187 -0.20 9.92 -0.74
CA ARG A 187 0.21 11.27 -1.17
C ARG A 187 0.68 12.11 0.02
N GLU A 188 -0.04 12.08 1.13
CA GLU A 188 0.34 12.79 2.36
C GLU A 188 1.64 12.24 2.97
N ALA A 189 1.78 10.91 3.06
CA ALA A 189 2.98 10.27 3.59
C ALA A 189 4.23 10.56 2.75
N LEU A 190 4.13 10.48 1.43
CA LEU A 190 5.21 10.85 0.49
C LEU A 190 5.52 12.35 0.57
N GLY A 191 4.48 13.20 0.66
CA GLY A 191 4.62 14.65 0.82
C GLY A 191 5.37 15.03 2.10
N ALA A 192 5.11 14.32 3.20
CA ALA A 192 5.79 14.54 4.49
C ALA A 192 7.28 14.17 4.45
N ARG A 193 7.73 13.40 3.45
CA ARG A 193 9.15 13.03 3.25
C ARG A 193 9.93 14.02 2.39
N VAL A 194 9.26 14.80 1.54
CA VAL A 194 9.87 15.75 0.58
C VAL A 194 10.94 16.63 1.23
N TRP A 195 10.62 17.25 2.38
CA TRP A 195 11.56 18.16 3.04
C TRP A 195 12.81 17.45 3.56
N LYS A 196 12.71 16.17 3.96
CA LYS A 196 13.86 15.36 4.41
C LYS A 196 14.81 15.11 3.24
N MET A 197 14.27 14.79 2.07
CA MET A 197 15.06 14.60 0.85
C MET A 197 15.68 15.91 0.35
N ALA A 198 14.93 17.02 0.44
CA ALA A 198 15.47 18.34 0.15
C ALA A 198 16.60 18.74 1.11
N LEU A 199 16.48 18.41 2.40
CA LEU A 199 17.53 18.66 3.41
C LEU A 199 18.77 17.80 3.16
N LEU A 200 18.60 16.53 2.76
CA LEU A 200 19.70 15.65 2.36
C LEU A 200 20.46 16.24 1.17
N SER A 201 19.73 16.65 0.13
CA SER A 201 20.26 17.33 -1.06
C SER A 201 21.09 18.56 -0.67
N ALA A 202 20.52 19.43 0.18
CA ALA A 202 21.20 20.62 0.69
C ALA A 202 22.48 20.32 1.48
N GLY A 203 22.47 19.26 2.29
CA GLY A 203 23.65 18.83 3.05
C GLY A 203 24.79 18.39 2.16
N ILE A 204 24.49 17.68 1.06
CA ILE A 204 25.48 17.26 0.06
C ILE A 204 26.01 18.47 -0.72
N ALA A 205 25.13 19.39 -1.10
CA ALA A 205 25.50 20.62 -1.80
C ALA A 205 26.43 21.54 -0.98
N ALA A 206 26.43 21.43 0.35
CA ALA A 206 27.33 22.19 1.22
C ALA A 206 28.79 21.68 1.18
N VAL A 207 29.04 20.49 0.62
CA VAL A 207 30.39 19.91 0.51
C VAL A 207 31.08 20.44 -0.77
N PRO A 208 32.27 21.08 -0.66
CA PRO A 208 32.95 21.71 -1.79
C PRO A 208 33.67 20.70 -2.70
N ILE A 209 32.94 19.77 -3.31
CA ILE A 209 33.44 18.83 -4.32
C ILE A 209 32.82 19.17 -5.69
N PRO A 210 33.62 19.58 -6.69
CA PRO A 210 33.12 19.90 -8.03
C PRO A 210 32.30 18.75 -8.65
N GLY A 211 31.12 19.06 -9.19
CA GLY A 211 30.25 18.11 -9.90
C GLY A 211 29.42 17.14 -9.02
N LEU A 212 29.85 16.89 -7.77
CA LEU A 212 29.20 15.92 -6.88
C LEU A 212 27.75 16.31 -6.55
N SER A 213 27.49 17.58 -6.21
CA SER A 213 26.16 18.03 -5.81
C SER A 213 25.13 17.89 -6.94
N ILE A 214 25.45 18.26 -8.18
CA ILE A 214 24.48 18.19 -9.30
C ILE A 214 24.11 16.73 -9.62
N CYS A 215 25.11 15.84 -9.75
CA CYS A 215 24.85 14.43 -10.04
C CYS A 215 24.09 13.74 -8.90
N THR A 216 24.41 14.06 -7.66
CA THR A 216 23.77 13.44 -6.49
C THR A 216 22.36 13.96 -6.26
N ASP A 217 22.12 15.26 -6.46
CA ASP A 217 20.78 15.86 -6.37
C ASP A 217 19.85 15.28 -7.45
N VAL A 218 20.36 15.06 -8.67
CA VAL A 218 19.63 14.37 -9.74
C VAL A 218 19.35 12.92 -9.39
N ALA A 219 20.30 12.20 -8.78
CA ALA A 219 20.10 10.82 -8.36
C ALA A 219 19.05 10.70 -7.23
N ILE A 220 19.04 11.62 -6.26
CA ILE A 220 18.01 11.72 -5.22
C ILE A 220 16.64 11.92 -5.86
N LEU A 221 16.52 12.88 -6.79
CA LEU A 221 15.28 13.15 -7.51
C LEU A 221 14.79 11.93 -8.31
N VAL A 222 15.64 11.31 -9.12
CA VAL A 222 15.28 10.11 -9.90
C VAL A 222 14.82 8.98 -8.99
N THR A 223 15.51 8.76 -7.87
CA THR A 223 15.19 7.68 -6.93
C THR A 223 13.84 7.92 -6.26
N GLU A 224 13.61 9.12 -5.72
CA GLU A 224 12.37 9.44 -5.02
C GLU A 224 11.17 9.49 -5.99
N ILE A 225 11.35 10.00 -7.22
CA ILE A 225 10.30 10.01 -8.25
C ILE A 225 9.92 8.57 -8.66
N LYS A 226 10.89 7.66 -8.78
CA LYS A 226 10.60 6.24 -9.01
C LYS A 226 9.84 5.62 -7.85
N GLU A 227 10.18 5.96 -6.61
CA GLU A 227 9.45 5.50 -5.43
C GLU A 227 8.00 6.01 -5.45
N TYR A 228 7.75 7.27 -5.80
CA TYR A 228 6.39 7.79 -5.99
C TYR A 228 5.63 7.00 -7.06
N TYR A 229 6.26 6.79 -8.22
CA TYR A 229 5.67 6.04 -9.33
C TYR A 229 5.23 4.63 -8.92
N GLN A 230 6.10 3.92 -8.19
CA GLN A 230 5.86 2.58 -7.68
C GLN A 230 4.81 2.56 -6.55
N ALA A 231 4.86 3.53 -5.63
CA ALA A 231 3.90 3.67 -4.54
C ALA A 231 2.49 3.98 -5.06
N PHE A 232 2.39 4.77 -6.13
CA PHE A 232 1.14 5.03 -6.83
C PHE A 232 0.72 3.93 -7.81
N GLY A 233 1.54 2.89 -8.00
CA GLY A 233 1.20 1.73 -8.83
C GLY A 233 1.00 2.11 -10.30
N LEU A 234 1.79 3.07 -10.78
CA LEU A 234 1.75 3.55 -12.15
C LEU A 234 2.62 2.72 -13.10
N ASP A 235 3.47 1.84 -12.56
CA ASP A 235 4.23 0.87 -13.36
C ASP A 235 3.34 -0.18 -14.03
N GLU A 236 3.85 -0.69 -15.15
CA GLU A 236 3.13 -1.60 -16.03
C GLU A 236 2.60 -2.84 -15.30
N GLU A 237 3.40 -3.45 -14.42
CA GLU A 237 2.97 -4.62 -13.65
C GLU A 237 1.76 -4.29 -12.75
N SER A 238 1.76 -3.12 -12.12
CA SER A 238 0.66 -2.67 -11.27
C SER A 238 -0.61 -2.34 -12.06
N LEU A 239 -0.45 -1.68 -13.22
CA LEU A 239 -1.58 -1.37 -14.11
C LEU A 239 -2.20 -2.65 -14.68
N GLU A 240 -1.38 -3.61 -15.10
CA GLU A 240 -1.86 -4.93 -15.53
C GLU A 240 -2.57 -5.67 -14.40
N ASN A 241 -2.02 -5.67 -13.19
CA ASN A 241 -2.65 -6.33 -12.06
C ASN A 241 -4.01 -5.70 -11.73
N LEU A 242 -4.09 -4.37 -11.70
CA LEU A 242 -5.36 -3.65 -11.52
C LEU A 242 -6.34 -3.94 -12.66
N SER A 243 -5.87 -4.02 -13.90
CA SER A 243 -6.68 -4.31 -15.08
C SER A 243 -7.34 -5.68 -14.98
N ASN A 244 -6.57 -6.68 -14.57
CA ASN A 244 -7.09 -8.03 -14.35
C ASN A 244 -8.06 -8.11 -13.16
N GLN A 245 -7.84 -7.31 -12.10
CA GLN A 245 -8.71 -7.30 -10.93
C GLN A 245 -10.05 -6.60 -11.18
N MET A 246 -10.04 -5.52 -11.94
CA MET A 246 -11.23 -4.68 -12.17
C MET A 246 -11.94 -5.00 -13.49
N GLU A 247 -11.42 -5.96 -14.28
CA GLU A 247 -11.92 -6.32 -15.61
C GLU A 247 -11.99 -5.12 -16.57
N VAL A 248 -11.05 -4.17 -16.42
CA VAL A 248 -10.92 -2.97 -17.25
C VAL A 248 -9.67 -3.10 -18.12
N PRO A 249 -9.72 -2.85 -19.45
CA PRO A 249 -8.53 -2.93 -20.30
C PRO A 249 -7.40 -2.00 -19.84
N VAL A 250 -6.16 -2.50 -19.79
CA VAL A 250 -4.99 -1.74 -19.30
C VAL A 250 -4.72 -0.49 -20.14
N GLU A 251 -5.08 -0.49 -21.42
CA GLU A 251 -4.98 0.65 -22.33
C GLU A 251 -5.80 1.85 -21.85
N GLU A 252 -6.94 1.60 -21.19
CA GLU A 252 -7.77 2.67 -20.63
C GLU A 252 -7.06 3.35 -19.45
N PHE A 253 -6.29 2.59 -18.66
CA PHE A 253 -5.46 3.15 -17.60
C PHE A 253 -4.27 3.92 -18.15
N ARG A 254 -3.58 3.37 -19.17
CA ARG A 254 -2.49 4.09 -19.84
C ARG A 254 -2.95 5.41 -20.44
N ALA A 255 -4.18 5.47 -20.97
CA ALA A 255 -4.76 6.70 -21.50
C ALA A 255 -5.03 7.78 -20.43
N CYS A 256 -5.16 7.39 -19.16
CA CYS A 256 -5.31 8.33 -18.04
C CYS A 256 -3.99 9.01 -17.64
N LEU A 257 -2.84 8.47 -18.06
CA LEU A 257 -1.51 8.93 -17.65
C LEU A 257 -1.07 10.15 -18.46
N LYS A 258 -1.05 11.33 -17.83
CA LYS A 258 -0.75 12.61 -18.50
C LYS A 258 0.64 13.14 -18.21
N SER A 259 1.26 12.74 -17.09
CA SER A 259 2.59 13.22 -16.72
C SER A 259 3.64 12.78 -17.75
N PRO A 260 4.63 13.64 -18.09
CA PRO A 260 5.76 13.25 -18.92
C PRO A 260 6.61 12.13 -18.28
N LEU A 261 6.51 11.94 -16.96
CA LEU A 261 7.22 10.92 -16.19
C LEU A 261 6.79 9.49 -16.53
N ASN A 262 5.64 9.30 -17.17
CA ASN A 262 5.14 7.99 -17.59
C ASN A 262 5.94 7.37 -18.75
N LYS A 263 6.72 8.18 -19.49
CA LYS A 263 7.56 7.66 -20.58
C LYS A 263 8.86 7.08 -20.05
N GLU A 264 9.52 7.85 -19.19
CA GLU A 264 10.82 7.50 -18.64
C GLU A 264 11.12 8.37 -17.41
N ILE A 265 11.64 7.74 -16.35
CA ILE A 265 12.18 8.43 -15.17
C ILE A 265 13.71 8.24 -15.18
N SER A 266 14.41 9.18 -15.80
CA SER A 266 15.87 9.17 -15.95
C SER A 266 16.51 10.51 -15.62
N ALA A 267 17.83 10.49 -15.44
CA ALA A 267 18.62 11.69 -15.14
C ALA A 267 18.39 12.79 -16.19
N ASP A 268 18.35 12.44 -17.48
CA ASP A 268 18.14 13.41 -18.57
C ASP A 268 16.77 14.08 -18.51
N VAL A 269 15.72 13.33 -18.18
CA VAL A 269 14.36 13.87 -18.01
C VAL A 269 14.32 14.82 -16.82
N VAL A 270 14.91 14.42 -15.68
CA VAL A 270 14.98 15.25 -14.47
C VAL A 270 15.78 16.52 -14.71
N VAL A 271 16.94 16.42 -15.37
CA VAL A 271 17.75 17.59 -15.75
C VAL A 271 16.96 18.53 -16.65
N LYS A 272 16.27 18.02 -17.67
CA LYS A 272 15.41 18.85 -18.55
C LYS A 272 14.30 19.55 -17.77
N MET A 273 13.69 18.88 -16.79
CA MET A 273 12.67 19.47 -15.93
C MET A 273 13.25 20.59 -15.05
N LEU A 274 14.43 20.37 -14.45
CA LEU A 274 15.16 21.38 -13.68
C LEU A 274 15.53 22.60 -14.55
N THR A 275 16.04 22.38 -15.76
CA THR A 275 16.40 23.47 -16.69
C THR A 275 15.18 24.27 -17.13
N LYS A 276 14.05 23.62 -17.41
CA LYS A 276 12.79 24.30 -17.75
C LYS A 276 12.26 25.14 -16.59
N ALA A 277 12.28 24.60 -15.37
CA ALA A 277 11.86 25.32 -14.18
C ALA A 277 12.73 26.55 -13.91
N ALA A 278 14.06 26.40 -14.04
CA ALA A 278 15.01 27.51 -13.90
C ALA A 278 14.81 28.57 -15.00
N GLY A 279 14.60 28.16 -16.25
CA GLY A 279 14.33 29.06 -17.38
C GLY A 279 13.03 29.85 -17.23
N ALA A 280 11.97 29.22 -16.71
CA ALA A 280 10.70 29.90 -16.42
C ALA A 280 10.83 30.88 -15.23
N GLY A 281 11.54 30.50 -14.18
CA GLY A 281 11.83 31.40 -13.04
C GLY A 281 12.64 32.64 -13.44
N MET A 282 13.58 32.48 -14.38
CA MET A 282 14.37 33.57 -14.97
C MET A 282 13.54 34.52 -15.86
N MET A 283 12.39 34.09 -16.40
CA MET A 283 11.50 34.96 -17.19
C MET A 283 10.52 35.78 -16.32
N VAL A 284 10.16 35.28 -15.14
CA VAL A 284 9.22 35.97 -14.22
C VAL A 284 9.92 37.00 -13.33
N ALA A 285 11.21 36.81 -13.03
CA ALA A 285 12.03 37.81 -12.38
C ALA A 285 12.86 38.57 -13.43
N GLY A 286 12.48 39.83 -13.69
CA GLY A 286 13.37 40.74 -14.42
C GLY A 286 14.69 40.88 -13.64
N HIS A 287 15.78 40.38 -14.23
CA HIS A 287 17.20 40.41 -13.81
C HIS A 287 17.76 39.28 -12.91
N VAL A 288 18.63 38.47 -13.55
CA VAL A 288 19.98 37.99 -13.16
C VAL A 288 20.11 36.90 -12.06
N PHE A 289 20.62 35.72 -12.43
CA PHE A 289 21.99 35.25 -12.08
C PHE A 289 22.38 33.95 -12.84
N ASN A 290 23.61 33.92 -13.36
CA ASN A 290 24.28 32.74 -13.92
C ASN A 290 24.30 31.61 -12.88
N MET A 291 23.52 30.55 -13.11
CA MET A 291 23.39 29.41 -12.19
C MET A 291 23.90 28.13 -12.85
N LEU A 292 25.22 28.03 -13.02
CA LEU A 292 26.07 26.83 -13.11
C LEU A 292 27.51 27.23 -13.51
N PRO A 293 28.61 26.70 -12.95
CA PRO A 293 28.90 26.10 -11.63
C PRO A 293 29.94 26.95 -10.83
N LEU A 294 30.30 26.53 -9.60
CA LEU A 294 31.32 27.12 -8.67
C LEU A 294 30.85 28.19 -7.68
N LEU A 295 29.81 27.92 -6.89
CA LEU A 295 29.70 28.60 -5.60
C LEU A 295 29.57 27.55 -4.50
N GLY A 296 30.69 27.36 -3.78
CA GLY A 296 30.66 26.76 -2.45
C GLY A 296 30.07 27.73 -1.43
N SER A 297 29.73 27.20 -0.25
CA SER A 297 29.07 27.85 0.90
C SER A 297 27.54 28.02 0.80
N LEU A 298 26.93 28.34 1.95
CA LEU A 298 25.49 28.35 2.31
C LEU A 298 24.44 28.63 1.20
N PRO A 299 24.63 29.56 0.24
CA PRO A 299 23.68 29.77 -0.85
C PRO A 299 23.38 28.51 -1.69
N ALA A 300 24.39 27.66 -1.92
CA ALA A 300 24.23 26.43 -2.71
C ALA A 300 23.29 25.42 -2.02
N GLY A 301 23.42 25.25 -0.71
CA GLY A 301 22.54 24.39 0.07
C GLY A 301 21.08 24.86 0.07
N ALA A 302 20.85 26.17 0.21
CA ALA A 302 19.50 26.74 0.15
C ALA A 302 18.85 26.57 -1.23
N LEU A 303 19.61 26.76 -2.31
CA LEU A 303 19.15 26.57 -3.69
C LEU A 303 18.87 25.09 -4.00
N SER A 304 19.75 24.18 -3.56
CA SER A 304 19.54 22.73 -3.69
C SER A 304 18.31 22.27 -2.90
N PHE A 305 18.11 22.76 -1.67
CA PHE A 305 16.89 22.52 -0.88
C PHE A 305 15.64 22.97 -1.65
N ALA A 306 15.60 24.23 -2.08
CA ALA A 306 14.41 24.81 -2.71
C ALA A 306 14.07 24.13 -4.04
N SER A 307 15.07 23.92 -4.91
CA SER A 307 14.88 23.26 -6.20
C SER A 307 14.43 21.80 -6.04
N THR A 308 15.08 21.04 -5.14
CA THR A 308 14.70 19.65 -4.86
C THR A 308 13.28 19.57 -4.32
N LYS A 309 12.93 20.42 -3.33
CA LYS A 309 11.61 20.46 -2.73
C LYS A 309 10.52 20.75 -3.77
N LEU A 310 10.67 21.83 -4.54
CA LEU A 310 9.69 22.23 -5.57
C LEU A 310 9.51 21.14 -6.62
N MET A 311 10.61 20.53 -7.07
CA MET A 311 10.58 19.48 -8.07
C MET A 311 9.85 18.23 -7.55
N LEU A 312 10.18 17.77 -6.34
CA LEU A 312 9.52 16.62 -5.72
C LEU A 312 8.04 16.88 -5.45
N GLU A 313 7.66 18.07 -4.97
CA GLU A 313 6.26 18.45 -4.77
C GLU A 313 5.48 18.47 -6.09
N SER A 314 6.08 19.00 -7.16
CA SER A 314 5.46 19.03 -8.49
C SER A 314 5.27 17.61 -9.04
N CYS A 315 6.31 16.77 -8.98
CA CYS A 315 6.24 15.39 -9.46
C CYS A 315 5.24 14.56 -8.65
N LEU A 316 5.26 14.69 -7.32
CA LEU A 316 4.30 14.03 -6.43
C LEU A 316 2.86 14.42 -6.78
N LYS A 317 2.60 15.71 -7.02
CA LYS A 317 1.29 16.20 -7.40
C LYS A 317 0.83 15.63 -8.75
N GLU A 318 1.71 15.62 -9.75
CA GLU A 318 1.40 15.07 -11.08
C GLU A 318 1.12 13.56 -11.03
N LEU A 319 2.00 12.79 -10.41
CA LEU A 319 1.84 11.34 -10.32
C LEU A 319 0.63 10.94 -9.46
N ALA A 320 0.34 11.69 -8.40
CA ALA A 320 -0.89 11.51 -7.64
C ALA A 320 -2.13 11.79 -8.51
N ALA A 321 -2.12 12.85 -9.32
CA ALA A 321 -3.25 13.13 -10.22
C ALA A 321 -3.44 12.03 -11.29
N ASP A 322 -2.37 11.49 -11.85
CA ASP A 322 -2.43 10.37 -12.79
C ASP A 322 -3.01 9.11 -12.11
N ALA A 323 -2.50 8.75 -10.92
CA ALA A 323 -3.02 7.59 -10.19
C ALA A 323 -4.45 7.76 -9.70
N GLN A 324 -4.87 8.98 -9.35
CA GLN A 324 -6.26 9.29 -9.06
C GLN A 324 -7.14 9.07 -10.30
N SER A 325 -6.67 9.49 -11.47
CA SER A 325 -7.38 9.31 -12.75
C SER A 325 -7.54 7.83 -13.10
N VAL A 326 -6.48 7.03 -12.94
CA VAL A 326 -6.52 5.57 -13.10
C VAL A 326 -7.53 4.94 -12.14
N LEU A 327 -7.51 5.34 -10.87
CA LEU A 327 -8.42 4.81 -9.86
C LEU A 327 -9.89 5.14 -10.16
N MET A 328 -10.21 6.37 -10.55
CA MET A 328 -11.58 6.74 -10.93
C MET A 328 -12.05 5.93 -12.15
N ARG A 329 -11.16 5.71 -13.13
CA ARG A 329 -11.46 4.88 -14.30
C ARG A 329 -11.72 3.43 -13.92
N ALA A 330 -10.93 2.88 -12.99
CA ALA A 330 -11.07 1.52 -12.50
C ALA A 330 -12.38 1.32 -11.73
N LEU A 331 -12.79 2.31 -10.93
CA LEU A 331 -14.02 2.28 -10.14
C LEU A 331 -15.28 2.66 -10.94
N GLN A 332 -15.18 2.85 -12.26
CA GLN A 332 -16.26 3.31 -13.14
C GLN A 332 -16.98 4.57 -12.64
N THR A 333 -16.29 5.40 -11.86
CA THR A 333 -16.87 6.64 -11.33
C THR A 333 -16.71 7.70 -12.41
N GLU A 334 -17.81 8.27 -12.90
CA GLU A 334 -17.75 9.33 -13.91
C GLU A 334 -16.91 10.52 -13.40
N VAL A 335 -16.08 11.05 -14.31
CA VAL A 335 -15.10 12.14 -14.12
C VAL A 335 -15.75 13.46 -13.73
#